data_AF-A0A392W2M5-F1
#
_entry.id   AF-A0A392W2M5-F1
#
_cell.length_a   1.000
_cell.length_b   1.000
_cell.length_c   1.000
_cell.angle_alpha   90.00
_cell.angle_beta   90.00
_cell.angle_gamma   90.00
#
_symmetry.space_group_name_H-M   'P 1'
#
loop_
_entity.id
_entity.type
_entity.pdbx_description
1 polymer ?
#
loop_
_entity_poly.entity_id
_entity_poly.type
_entity_poly.pdbx_seq_one_letter_code
_entity_poly.pdbx_strand_id
1 'polypeptide(L)' 'MTDGSLARCLGKDEAYNAMLDIHEGVCAAHQAGDKMLWVLKRQGMFWPTMAKNCFEFA' A
#
# COMPACT_ATOMS: atom_id res chain seq x y z
N MET A 1 -2.48 4.98 -26.27
CA MET A 1 -2.24 3.59 -25.86
C MET A 1 -1.27 3.62 -24.70
N THR A 2 -1.77 3.57 -23.47
CA THR A 2 -0.96 3.24 -22.29
C THR A 2 -1.92 2.55 -21.33
N ASP A 3 -1.89 1.23 -21.46
CA ASP A 3 -2.18 0.20 -20.46
C ASP A 3 -3.33 0.48 -19.48
N GLY A 4 -4.44 -0.23 -19.66
CA GLY A 4 -5.40 -0.43 -18.59
C GLY A 4 -4.72 -1.22 -17.48
N SER A 5 -3.99 -0.51 -16.61
CA SER A 5 -3.15 -1.06 -15.57
C SER A 5 -3.98 -2.01 -14.72
N LEU A 6 -3.84 -3.30 -14.99
CA LEU A 6 -4.54 -4.34 -14.25
C LEU A 6 -4.09 -4.23 -12.80
N ALA A 7 -5.03 -3.90 -11.92
CA ALA A 7 -4.81 -3.96 -10.49
C ALA A 7 -4.20 -5.33 -10.12
N ARG A 8 -3.07 -5.30 -9.42
CA ARG A 8 -2.33 -6.49 -8.98
C ARG A 8 -2.75 -6.86 -7.57
N CYS A 9 -3.24 -8.09 -7.41
CA CYS A 9 -3.47 -8.67 -6.10
C CYS A 9 -2.12 -9.11 -5.51
N LEU A 10 -1.84 -8.74 -4.26
CA LEU A 10 -0.61 -9.10 -3.56
C LEU A 10 -0.83 -10.31 -2.65
N GLY A 11 0.18 -11.18 -2.59
CA GLY A 11 0.32 -12.17 -1.53
C GLY A 11 0.70 -11.51 -0.18
N LYS A 12 0.71 -12.31 0.89
CA LYS A 12 0.99 -11.83 2.26
C LYS A 12 2.36 -11.15 2.37
N ASP A 13 3.41 -11.78 1.85
CA ASP A 13 4.77 -11.26 1.96
C ASP A 13 4.99 -10.03 1.08
N GLU A 14 4.40 -10.03 -0.12
CA GLU A 14 4.41 -8.87 -1.02
C GLU A 14 3.67 -7.68 -0.41
N ALA A 15 2.52 -7.91 0.22
CA ALA A 15 1.76 -6.89 0.92
C ALA A 15 2.55 -6.30 2.09
N TYR A 16 3.24 -7.15 2.86
CA TYR A 16 4.10 -6.70 3.95
C TYR A 16 5.25 -5.81 3.45
N ASN A 17 5.97 -6.26 2.43
CA ASN A 17 7.08 -5.49 1.85
C ASN A 17 6.59 -4.16 1.25
N ALA A 18 5.46 -4.17 0.54
CA ALA A 18 4.89 -2.94 -0.01
C ALA A 18 4.50 -1.92 1.08
N MET A 19 3.98 -2.39 2.22
CA MET A 19 3.70 -1.52 3.36
C MET A 19 4.99 -1.00 4.02
N LEU A 20 6.00 -1.87 4.18
CA LEU A 20 7.30 -1.50 4.74
C LEU A 20 8.00 -0.42 3.88
N ASP A 21 8.04 -0.61 2.56
CA ASP A 21 8.63 0.34 1.61
C ASP A 21 8.00 1.74 1.71
N ILE A 22 6.68 1.80 1.92
CA ILE A 22 5.94 3.06 2.06
C ILE A 22 6.18 3.69 3.43
N HIS A 23 6.26 2.88 4.48
CA HIS A 23 6.49 3.32 5.85
C HIS A 23 7.91 3.87 6.07
N GLU A 24 8.92 3.19 5.53
CA GLU A 24 10.34 3.61 5.60
C GLU A 24 10.68 4.76 4.62
N GLY A 25 9.76 5.08 3.70
CA GLY A 25 9.89 6.20 2.78
C GLY A 25 9.91 7.57 3.46
N VAL A 26 10.45 8.58 2.77
CA VAL A 26 10.64 9.93 3.31
C VAL A 26 9.31 10.68 3.44
N CYS A 27 8.63 10.53 4.58
CA CYS A 27 7.70 11.52 5.14
C CYS A 27 7.30 11.17 6.58
N ALA A 28 8.21 11.40 7.54
CA ALA A 28 7.99 11.22 8.99
C ALA A 28 7.09 12.30 9.62
N ALA A 29 6.00 12.67 8.95
CA ALA A 29 4.97 13.49 9.54
C ALA A 29 3.71 12.64 9.62
N HIS A 30 3.43 12.00 10.76
CA HIS A 30 2.09 11.57 11.23
C HIS A 30 1.03 11.12 10.19
N GLN A 31 1.43 10.48 9.09
CA GLN A 31 0.54 10.17 7.97
C GLN A 31 0.30 8.67 8.00
N ALA A 32 -0.69 8.34 8.82
CA ALA A 32 -1.22 7.03 9.18
C ALA A 32 -1.57 6.12 7.98
N GLY A 33 -2.15 4.96 8.29
CA GLY A 33 -2.65 3.98 7.32
C GLY A 33 -3.44 4.54 6.14
N ASP A 34 -4.08 5.71 6.26
CA ASP A 34 -4.73 6.43 5.16
C ASP A 34 -3.78 6.76 3.99
N LYS A 35 -2.59 7.29 4.27
CA LYS A 35 -1.63 7.65 3.22
C LYS A 35 -1.05 6.41 2.58
N MET A 36 -0.72 5.40 3.38
CA MET A 36 -0.24 4.12 2.86
C MET A 36 -1.28 3.46 1.95
N LEU A 37 -2.53 3.41 2.41
CA LEU A 37 -3.66 2.91 1.62
C LEU A 37 -3.84 3.68 0.30
N TRP A 38 -3.70 5.01 0.33
CA TRP A 38 -3.78 5.85 -0.86
C TRP A 38 -2.66 5.56 -1.86
N VAL A 39 -1.41 5.44 -1.40
CA VAL A 39 -0.25 5.13 -2.25
C VAL A 39 -0.41 3.76 -2.90
N LEU A 40 -0.76 2.72 -2.13
CA LEU A 40 -0.95 1.35 -2.63
C LEU A 40 -2.03 1.28 -3.71
N LYS A 41 -3.19 1.91 -3.47
CA LYS A 41 -4.28 1.99 -4.44
C LYS A 41 -3.85 2.68 -5.74
N ARG A 42 -3.07 3.76 -5.63
CA ARG A 42 -2.56 4.51 -6.80
C ARG A 42 -1.55 3.70 -7.59
N GLN A 43 -0.77 2.85 -6.94
CA GLN A 43 0.13 1.89 -7.58
C GLN A 43 -0.58 0.64 -8.12
N GLY A 44 -1.91 0.56 -7.96
CA GLY A 44 -2.70 -0.57 -8.45
C GLY A 44 -2.50 -1.84 -7.63
N MET A 45 -2.07 -1.74 -6.37
CA MET A 45 -1.82 -2.90 -5.50
C MET A 45 -2.97 -3.10 -4.52
N PHE A 46 -3.42 -4.34 -4.37
CA PHE A 46 -4.60 -4.68 -3.56
C PHE A 46 -4.46 -6.02 -2.85
N TRP A 47 -5.08 -6.17 -1.68
CA TRP A 47 -5.31 -7.45 -1.01
C TRP A 47 -6.51 -7.33 -0.05
N PRO A 48 -7.17 -8.44 0.35
CA PRO A 48 -8.45 -8.38 1.07
C PRO A 48 -8.43 -7.58 2.38
N THR A 49 -7.31 -7.58 3.09
CA THR A 49 -7.15 -6.92 4.40
C THR A 49 -6.33 -5.64 4.35
N MET A 50 -6.13 -5.06 3.16
CA MET A 50 -5.23 -3.92 2.93
C MET A 50 -5.51 -2.73 3.85
N ALA A 51 -6.76 -2.28 3.94
CA ALA A 51 -7.10 -1.15 4.79
C ALA A 51 -6.72 -1.42 6.25
N LYS A 52 -7.18 -2.56 6.81
CA LYS A 52 -6.86 -2.96 8.18
C LYS A 52 -5.34 -3.02 8.41
N ASN A 53 -4.60 -3.68 7.52
CA ASN A 53 -3.16 -3.77 7.64
C ASN A 53 -2.49 -2.39 7.57
N CYS A 54 -2.98 -1.48 6.72
CA CYS A 54 -2.43 -0.14 6.65
C CYS A 54 -2.62 0.65 7.95
N PHE A 55 -3.80 0.57 8.57
CA PHE A 55 -4.09 1.26 9.83
C PHE A 55 -3.39 0.64 11.04
N GLU A 56 -3.16 -0.67 11.05
CA GLU A 56 -2.46 -1.37 12.14
C GLU A 56 -0.93 -1.30 12.03
N PHE A 57 -0.39 -1.06 10.84
CA PHE A 57 1.07 -1.00 10.59
C PHE A 57 1.66 0.40 10.85
N ALA A 58 0.84 1.44 10.88
CA ALA A 58 1.24 2.84 11.07
C ALA A 58 1.56 3.19 12.53
#